data_AF-A0A820NSW9-F1
#
_entry.id   AF-A0A820NSW9-F1
#
_cell.length_a   1.000
_cell.length_b   1.000
_cell.length_c   1.000
_cell.angle_alpha   90.00
_cell.angle_beta   90.00
_cell.angle_gamma   90.00
#
_symmetry.space_group_name_H-M   'P 1'
#
loop_
_entity.id
_entity.type
_entity.pdbx_description
1 polymer ?
#
loop_
_entity_poly.entity_id
_entity_poly.type
_entity_poly.pdbx_seq_one_letter_code
_entity_poly.pdbx_strand_id
1 'polypeptide(L)'
;DEVQRSFSNSLINSQPFPPKKFFRLSLREIDERRILLERYLQSVVPNKSLTSSIYFNEFFLNAQHETFVNEFIERTCPETINLTVYLLNKHEMILENFSPYDNLSKLFHACTNKIQLDDEYYSYFSLFLYEYENNQLNLIRPLFSFEYPYISFEQTKLIHKYSCLVFKKSYWDLNYDLRLLDNRYTR
;
A
#
# COMPACT_ATOMS: atom_id res chain seq x y z
N ASP A 1 13.02 20.99 4.28
CA ASP A 1 12.74 22.42 4.02
C ASP A 1 11.49 22.65 3.15
N GLU A 2 11.28 21.96 2.03
CA GLU A 2 10.06 22.14 1.22
C GLU A 2 8.77 21.68 1.91
N VAL A 3 8.77 20.51 2.57
CA VAL A 3 7.59 19.99 3.32
C VAL A 3 7.16 20.93 4.44
N GLN A 4 8.12 21.53 5.16
CA GLN A 4 7.81 22.52 6.19
C GLN A 4 7.28 23.83 5.59
N ARG A 5 7.72 24.22 4.38
CA ARG A 5 7.17 25.40 3.70
C ARG A 5 5.75 25.15 3.19
N SER A 6 5.48 24.00 2.57
CA SER A 6 4.19 23.66 1.98
C SER A 6 3.11 23.27 3.00
N PHE A 7 3.50 22.72 4.15
CA PHE A 7 2.60 22.30 5.23
C PHE A 7 2.81 23.06 6.54
N SER A 8 3.48 24.21 6.50
CA SER A 8 3.80 25.05 7.67
C SER A 8 2.60 25.24 8.59
N ASN A 9 1.42 25.57 8.04
CA ASN A 9 0.18 25.78 8.80
C ASN A 9 -0.48 24.51 9.34
N SER A 10 -0.24 23.36 8.72
CA SER A 10 -0.89 22.09 9.07
C SER A 10 0.01 21.18 9.92
N LEU A 11 1.30 21.50 10.02
CA LEU A 11 2.28 20.89 10.92
C LEU A 11 2.42 21.62 12.26
N ILE A 12 1.79 22.79 12.45
CA ILE A 12 1.91 23.63 13.67
C ILE A 12 1.58 22.85 14.96
N ASN A 13 0.68 21.87 14.87
CA ASN A 13 0.25 21.06 16.02
C ASN A 13 0.85 19.64 16.03
N SER A 14 1.76 19.31 15.12
CA SER A 14 2.39 17.98 15.07
C SER A 14 3.60 17.92 16.00
N GLN A 15 3.81 16.76 16.64
CA GLN A 15 5.01 16.54 17.45
C GLN A 15 6.27 16.69 16.58
N PRO A 16 7.41 17.16 17.12
CA PRO A 16 8.64 17.27 16.33
C PRO A 16 9.13 15.89 15.86
N PHE A 17 9.66 15.83 14.64
CA PHE A 17 10.20 14.59 14.09
C PHE A 17 11.38 14.06 14.95
N PRO A 18 11.42 12.76 15.29
CA PRO A 18 12.49 12.20 16.13
C PRO A 18 13.89 12.38 15.49
N PRO A 19 14.80 13.13 16.13
CA PRO A 19 16.08 13.54 15.53
C PRO A 19 16.98 12.33 15.25
N LYS A 20 17.67 12.29 14.11
CA LYS A 20 18.67 11.24 13.82
C LYS A 20 19.83 11.37 14.81
N LYS A 21 20.27 10.27 15.45
CA LYS A 21 21.49 10.28 16.26
C LYS A 21 22.69 9.93 15.37
N PHE A 22 23.81 10.63 15.56
CA PHE A 22 25.03 10.46 14.76
C PHE A 22 25.85 9.22 15.12
N PHE A 23 25.59 8.62 16.29
CA PHE A 23 26.27 7.41 16.76
C PHE A 23 25.37 6.18 16.63
N ARG A 24 25.99 4.99 16.59
CA ARG A 24 25.24 3.72 16.60
C ARG A 24 24.39 3.63 17.87
N LEU A 25 23.11 3.36 17.70
CA LEU A 25 22.15 3.22 18.78
C LEU A 25 22.31 1.85 19.45
N SER A 26 22.17 1.81 20.79
CA SER A 26 21.92 0.56 21.50
C SER A 26 20.54 -0.02 21.14
N LEU A 27 20.33 -1.31 21.40
CA LEU A 27 19.02 -1.97 21.16
C LEU A 27 17.86 -1.22 21.84
N ARG A 28 18.08 -0.77 23.09
CA ARG A 28 17.10 0.02 23.83
C ARG A 28 16.78 1.34 23.14
N GLU A 29 17.79 2.07 22.68
CA GLU A 29 17.59 3.34 21.99
C GLU A 29 16.93 3.17 20.61
N ILE A 30 17.15 2.03 19.94
CA ILE A 30 16.45 1.67 18.71
C ILE A 30 14.96 1.52 19.00
N ASP A 31 14.59 0.77 20.04
CA ASP A 31 13.19 0.57 20.41
C ASP A 31 12.51 1.85 20.88
N GLU A 32 13.20 2.66 21.70
CA GLU A 32 12.73 4.00 22.07
C GLU A 32 12.51 4.88 20.83
N ARG A 33 13.44 4.84 19.86
CA ARG A 33 13.28 5.57 18.60
C ARG A 33 12.10 5.08 17.77
N ARG A 34 11.86 3.76 17.70
CA ARG A 34 10.70 3.19 16.99
C ARG A 34 9.39 3.70 17.57
N ILE A 35 9.25 3.70 18.90
CA ILE A 35 8.07 4.21 19.60
C ILE A 35 7.87 5.71 19.31
N LEU A 36 8.93 6.51 19.30
CA LEU A 36 8.84 7.93 18.98
C LEU A 36 8.41 8.18 17.53
N LEU A 37 8.91 7.37 16.58
CA LEU A 37 8.52 7.45 15.17
C LEU A 37 7.05 7.05 14.98
N GLU A 38 6.60 6.00 15.67
CA GLU A 38 5.20 5.58 15.64
C GLU A 38 4.26 6.69 16.15
N ARG A 39 4.60 7.30 17.30
CA ARG A 39 3.83 8.43 17.84
C ARG A 39 3.81 9.64 16.93
N TYR A 40 4.95 9.95 16.31
CA TYR A 40 5.04 11.01 15.31
C TYR A 40 4.09 10.73 14.14
N LEU A 41 4.13 9.52 13.58
CA LEU A 41 3.24 9.14 12.48
C LEU A 41 1.76 9.22 12.88
N GLN A 42 1.40 8.72 14.07
CA GLN A 42 0.04 8.83 14.61
C GLN A 42 -0.42 10.29 14.74
N SER A 43 0.48 11.23 15.04
CA SER A 43 0.17 12.67 15.09
C SER A 43 -0.03 13.31 13.71
N VAL A 44 0.57 12.72 12.67
CA VAL A 44 0.52 13.22 11.29
C VAL A 44 -0.67 12.66 10.51
N VAL A 45 -1.07 11.41 10.75
CA VAL A 45 -2.15 10.71 10.02
C VAL A 45 -3.48 11.48 9.96
N PRO A 46 -3.95 12.19 11.00
CA PRO A 46 -5.19 12.97 10.93
C PRO A 46 -5.17 14.06 9.85
N ASN A 47 -3.99 14.53 9.45
CA ASN A 47 -3.83 15.57 8.46
C ASN A 47 -3.91 14.98 7.04
N LYS A 48 -5.15 14.88 6.53
CA LYS A 48 -5.43 14.34 5.20
C LYS A 48 -4.67 15.04 4.08
N SER A 49 -4.43 16.36 4.18
CA SER A 49 -3.71 17.12 3.15
C SER A 49 -2.26 16.67 3.00
N LEU A 50 -1.63 16.28 4.11
CA LEU A 50 -0.28 15.76 4.14
C LEU A 50 -0.27 14.29 3.70
N THR A 51 -1.17 13.45 4.22
CA THR A 51 -1.20 12.02 3.86
C THR A 51 -1.59 11.76 2.41
N SER A 52 -2.30 12.69 1.76
CA SER A 52 -2.58 12.63 0.32
C SER A 52 -1.51 13.30 -0.54
N SER A 53 -0.46 13.85 0.06
CA SER A 53 0.58 14.57 -0.66
C SER A 53 1.58 13.63 -1.33
N ILE A 54 2.18 14.11 -2.42
CA ILE A 54 3.26 13.39 -3.11
C ILE A 54 4.46 13.16 -2.18
N TYR A 55 4.80 14.13 -1.33
CA TYR A 55 5.91 14.04 -0.40
C TYR A 55 5.74 12.90 0.62
N PHE A 56 4.51 12.70 1.11
CA PHE A 56 4.22 11.59 2.02
C PHE A 56 4.40 10.26 1.30
N ASN A 57 3.83 10.11 0.11
CA ASN A 57 3.97 8.89 -0.68
C ASN A 57 5.43 8.59 -1.02
N GLU A 58 6.16 9.57 -1.58
CA GLU A 58 7.57 9.41 -1.94
C GLU A 58 8.45 9.05 -0.74
N PHE A 59 8.20 9.65 0.42
CA PHE A 59 8.96 9.31 1.63
C PHE A 59 8.86 7.82 1.97
N PHE A 60 7.65 7.25 1.98
CA PHE A 60 7.45 5.85 2.31
C PHE A 60 7.88 4.91 1.19
N LEU A 61 7.67 5.29 -0.07
CA LEU A 61 8.17 4.53 -1.21
C LEU A 61 9.69 4.42 -1.17
N ASN A 62 10.40 5.54 -0.96
CA ASN A 62 11.85 5.54 -0.84
C ASN A 62 12.32 4.70 0.36
N ALA A 63 11.66 4.84 1.52
CA ALA A 63 12.00 4.03 2.70
C ALA A 63 11.79 2.53 2.45
N GLN A 64 10.70 2.14 1.76
CA GLN A 64 10.46 0.74 1.37
C GLN A 64 11.52 0.26 0.38
N HIS A 65 11.84 1.05 -0.64
CA HIS A 65 12.86 0.70 -1.63
C HIS A 65 14.23 0.50 -0.96
N GLU A 66 14.68 1.42 -0.12
CA GLU A 66 15.94 1.30 0.62
C GLU A 66 15.97 0.06 1.52
N THR A 67 14.88 -0.19 2.26
CA THR A 67 14.78 -1.39 3.12
C THR A 67 14.80 -2.67 2.30
N PHE A 68 13.97 -2.72 1.26
CA PHE A 68 13.84 -3.88 0.40
C PHE A 68 15.14 -4.18 -0.33
N VAL A 69 15.79 -3.18 -0.94
CA VAL A 69 17.09 -3.36 -1.60
C VAL A 69 18.14 -3.84 -0.61
N ASN A 70 18.23 -3.28 0.60
CA ASN A 70 19.20 -3.75 1.59
C ASN A 70 18.96 -5.20 2.03
N GLU A 71 17.70 -5.64 2.14
CA GLU A 71 17.35 -7.03 2.47
C GLU A 71 17.49 -7.98 1.27
N PHE A 72 17.23 -7.51 0.05
CA PHE A 72 17.26 -8.28 -1.19
C PHE A 72 18.56 -8.15 -1.99
N ILE A 73 19.56 -7.37 -1.58
CA ILE A 73 20.89 -7.41 -2.22
C ILE A 73 21.48 -8.83 -2.15
N GLU A 74 21.04 -9.68 -1.20
CA GLU A 74 21.39 -11.11 -1.15
C GLU A 74 20.58 -12.01 -2.10
N ARG A 75 19.49 -11.52 -2.71
CA ARG A 75 18.60 -12.27 -3.60
C ARG A 75 18.37 -11.48 -4.89
N THR A 76 18.89 -11.95 -6.02
CA THR A 76 18.71 -11.32 -7.34
C THR A 76 17.26 -10.87 -7.57
N CYS A 77 17.01 -9.56 -7.44
CA CYS A 77 15.68 -8.99 -7.63
C CYS A 77 15.34 -9.07 -9.12
N PRO A 78 14.21 -9.68 -9.50
CA PRO A 78 13.84 -9.80 -10.91
C PRO A 78 13.57 -8.42 -11.51
N GLU A 79 14.10 -8.16 -12.71
CA GLU A 79 13.81 -6.91 -13.45
C GLU A 79 12.33 -6.81 -13.83
N THR A 80 11.68 -7.95 -14.04
CA THR A 80 10.28 -8.06 -14.43
C THR A 80 9.59 -9.19 -13.66
N ILE A 81 8.38 -8.92 -13.21
CA ILE A 81 7.54 -9.83 -12.43
C ILE A 81 6.16 -9.99 -13.05
N ASN A 82 5.51 -11.10 -12.73
CA ASN A 82 4.09 -11.32 -12.96
C ASN A 82 3.37 -11.33 -11.61
N LEU A 83 2.22 -10.67 -11.53
CA LEU A 83 1.39 -10.60 -10.34
C LEU A 83 0.07 -11.31 -10.58
N THR A 84 -0.27 -12.26 -9.72
CA THR A 84 -1.60 -12.88 -9.69
C THR A 84 -2.47 -12.10 -8.72
N VAL A 85 -3.59 -11.57 -9.21
CA VAL A 85 -4.59 -10.87 -8.43
C VAL A 85 -5.91 -11.64 -8.50
N TYR A 86 -6.53 -11.87 -7.35
CA TYR A 86 -7.76 -12.62 -7.22
C TYR A 86 -8.97 -11.70 -7.16
N LEU A 87 -10.11 -12.18 -7.64
CA LEU A 87 -11.42 -11.65 -7.32
C LEU A 87 -12.02 -12.42 -6.13
N LEU A 88 -13.04 -11.90 -5.48
CA LEU A 88 -13.68 -12.56 -4.32
C LEU A 88 -14.30 -13.93 -4.67
N ASN A 89 -14.68 -14.14 -5.94
CA ASN A 89 -15.13 -15.43 -6.46
C ASN A 89 -13.98 -16.42 -6.75
N LYS A 90 -12.76 -16.10 -6.33
CA LYS A 90 -11.51 -16.87 -6.54
C LYS A 90 -11.04 -16.95 -8.00
N HIS A 91 -11.64 -16.18 -8.91
CA HIS A 91 -11.12 -16.04 -10.26
C HIS A 91 -9.76 -15.32 -10.24
N GLU A 92 -8.80 -15.85 -10.98
CA GLU A 92 -7.43 -15.33 -11.05
C GLU A 92 -7.25 -14.38 -12.23
N MET A 93 -6.58 -13.26 -12.00
CA MET A 93 -6.11 -12.33 -13.02
C MET A 93 -4.59 -12.31 -12.99
N ILE A 94 -3.97 -12.84 -14.05
CA ILE A 94 -2.52 -12.79 -14.20
C ILE A 94 -2.15 -11.49 -14.92
N LEU A 95 -1.34 -10.67 -14.25
CA LEU A 95 -0.84 -9.40 -14.72
C LEU A 95 0.65 -9.54 -15.02
N GLU A 96 1.03 -9.26 -16.26
CA GLU A 96 2.36 -9.52 -16.78
C GLU A 96 3.18 -8.24 -16.94
N ASN A 97 4.50 -8.38 -16.99
CA ASN A 97 5.44 -7.31 -17.33
C ASN A 97 5.45 -6.13 -16.34
N PHE A 98 5.35 -6.43 -15.05
CA PHE A 98 5.47 -5.45 -13.98
C PHE A 98 6.92 -5.30 -13.52
N SER A 99 7.30 -4.11 -13.07
CA SER A 99 8.48 -3.91 -12.25
C SER A 99 8.13 -4.13 -10.77
N PRO A 100 9.04 -4.67 -9.94
CA PRO A 100 8.89 -4.70 -8.48
C PRO A 100 8.56 -3.35 -7.84
N TYR A 101 8.94 -2.26 -8.50
CA TYR A 101 8.79 -0.87 -8.04
C TYR A 101 7.65 -0.13 -8.75
N ASP A 102 6.77 -0.84 -9.46
CA ASP A 102 5.56 -0.23 -9.98
C ASP A 102 4.62 0.17 -8.83
N ASN A 103 3.99 1.34 -8.96
CA ASN A 103 3.08 1.87 -7.93
C ASN A 103 1.70 1.19 -7.96
N LEU A 104 0.92 1.42 -6.90
CA LEU A 104 -0.43 0.89 -6.76
C LEU A 104 -1.36 1.30 -7.92
N SER A 105 -1.24 2.53 -8.43
CA SER A 105 -2.07 3.02 -9.52
C SER A 105 -1.88 2.21 -10.81
N LYS A 106 -0.63 1.87 -11.16
CA LYS A 106 -0.35 1.03 -12.35
C LYS A 106 -0.93 -0.38 -12.21
N LEU A 107 -0.81 -0.98 -11.02
CA LEU A 107 -1.42 -2.28 -10.72
C LEU A 107 -2.96 -2.20 -10.82
N PHE A 108 -3.54 -1.16 -10.23
CA PHE A 108 -4.98 -0.92 -10.27
C PHE A 108 -5.49 -0.80 -11.70
N HIS A 109 -4.84 0.02 -12.54
CA HIS A 109 -5.22 0.18 -13.95
C HIS A 109 -5.11 -1.14 -14.73
N ALA A 110 -4.11 -1.97 -14.45
CA ALA A 110 -4.01 -3.27 -15.10
C ALA A 110 -5.16 -4.21 -14.69
N CYS A 111 -5.57 -4.19 -13.41
CA CYS A 111 -6.76 -4.91 -12.95
C CYS A 111 -8.03 -4.43 -13.66
N THR A 112 -8.28 -3.12 -13.68
CA THR A 112 -9.49 -2.55 -14.29
C THR A 112 -9.56 -2.82 -15.78
N ASN A 113 -8.43 -2.72 -16.48
CA ASN A 113 -8.33 -3.06 -17.91
C ASN A 113 -8.64 -4.54 -18.17
N LYS A 114 -8.16 -5.46 -17.31
CA LYS A 114 -8.43 -6.91 -17.46
C LYS A 114 -9.92 -7.24 -17.32
N ILE A 115 -10.64 -6.55 -16.43
CA ILE A 115 -12.08 -6.76 -16.22
C ILE A 115 -12.96 -5.82 -17.07
N GLN A 116 -12.36 -4.95 -17.89
CA GLN A 116 -13.06 -3.96 -18.72
C GLN A 116 -13.98 -3.05 -17.88
N LEU A 117 -13.48 -2.59 -16.73
CA LEU A 117 -14.21 -1.69 -15.84
C LEU A 117 -14.10 -0.25 -16.35
N ASP A 118 -15.24 0.44 -16.48
CA ASP A 118 -15.25 1.85 -16.86
C ASP A 118 -14.67 2.75 -15.77
N ASP A 119 -13.97 3.81 -16.19
CA ASP A 119 -13.26 4.75 -15.31
C ASP A 119 -14.18 5.40 -14.25
N GLU A 120 -15.48 5.56 -14.55
CA GLU A 120 -16.48 6.11 -13.63
C GLU A 120 -16.62 5.27 -12.35
N TYR A 121 -16.26 3.99 -12.38
CA TYR A 121 -16.39 3.08 -11.25
C TYR A 121 -15.11 2.89 -10.44
N TYR A 122 -13.98 3.47 -10.85
CA TYR A 122 -12.68 3.22 -10.20
C TYR A 122 -12.70 3.52 -8.70
N SER A 123 -13.41 4.58 -8.30
CA SER A 123 -13.53 4.98 -6.90
C SER A 123 -14.20 3.94 -5.99
N TYR A 124 -14.93 2.97 -6.56
CA TYR A 124 -15.60 1.92 -5.80
C TYR A 124 -14.73 0.68 -5.56
N PHE A 125 -13.56 0.57 -6.18
CA PHE A 125 -12.70 -0.61 -6.08
C PHE A 125 -11.37 -0.27 -5.42
N SER A 126 -10.75 -1.28 -4.82
CA SER A 126 -9.40 -1.19 -4.27
C SER A 126 -8.74 -2.57 -4.23
N LEU A 127 -7.44 -2.57 -3.91
CA LEU A 127 -6.62 -3.77 -3.76
C LEU A 127 -6.35 -4.04 -2.29
N PHE A 128 -6.41 -5.31 -1.92
CA PHE A 128 -6.27 -5.77 -0.56
C PHE A 128 -5.32 -6.95 -0.49
N LEU A 129 -4.66 -7.09 0.65
CA LEU A 129 -3.96 -8.29 1.03
C LEU A 129 -4.90 -9.17 1.84
N TYR A 130 -5.02 -10.42 1.42
CA TYR A 130 -5.78 -11.46 2.09
C TYR A 130 -4.85 -12.62 2.46
N GLU A 131 -5.29 -13.46 3.39
CA GLU A 131 -4.71 -14.76 3.66
C GLU A 131 -5.73 -15.84 3.29
N TYR A 132 -5.30 -16.80 2.48
CA TYR A 132 -6.11 -17.96 2.12
C TYR A 132 -5.73 -19.17 2.95
N GLU A 133 -6.47 -19.40 4.03
CA GLU A 133 -6.24 -20.53 4.94
C GLU A 133 -7.55 -21.28 5.19
N ASN A 134 -7.50 -22.61 5.27
CA ASN A 134 -8.66 -23.46 5.56
C ASN A 134 -9.88 -23.21 4.63
N ASN A 135 -9.61 -23.00 3.34
CA ASN A 135 -10.61 -22.64 2.31
C ASN A 135 -11.36 -21.31 2.52
N GLN A 136 -10.88 -20.46 3.41
CA GLN A 136 -11.45 -19.14 3.72
C GLN A 136 -10.48 -18.02 3.35
N LEU A 137 -11.04 -16.89 2.90
CA LEU A 137 -10.29 -15.67 2.62
C LEU A 137 -10.42 -14.72 3.81
N ASN A 138 -9.33 -14.54 4.55
CA ASN A 138 -9.26 -13.63 5.69
C ASN A 138 -8.60 -12.32 5.26
N LEU A 139 -9.27 -11.19 5.51
CA LEU A 139 -8.72 -9.88 5.18
C LEU A 139 -7.54 -9.56 6.11
N ILE A 140 -6.38 -9.27 5.53
CA ILE A 140 -5.22 -8.74 6.28
C ILE A 140 -5.35 -7.21 6.35
N ARG A 141 -5.32 -6.52 5.21
CA ARG A 141 -5.44 -5.05 5.10
C ARG A 141 -5.59 -4.57 3.65
N PRO A 142 -6.03 -3.33 3.40
CA PRO A 142 -5.89 -2.67 2.11
C PRO A 142 -4.42 -2.34 1.76
N LEU A 143 -4.16 -2.16 0.47
CA LEU A 143 -2.94 -1.51 -0.04
C LEU A 143 -3.16 0.00 -0.16
N PHE A 144 -2.13 0.78 0.13
CA PHE A 144 -2.16 2.24 0.04
C PHE A 144 -1.26 2.79 -1.06
N SER A 145 -1.51 4.04 -1.46
CA SER A 145 -0.78 4.74 -2.53
C SER A 145 0.71 4.96 -2.24
N PHE A 146 1.10 4.90 -0.96
CA PHE A 146 2.47 5.07 -0.50
C PHE A 146 3.26 3.74 -0.46
N GLU A 147 2.75 2.69 -1.09
CA GLU A 147 3.35 1.36 -1.10
C GLU A 147 3.69 0.89 -2.52
N TYR A 148 4.75 0.09 -2.64
CA TYR A 148 4.97 -0.76 -3.81
C TYR A 148 4.23 -2.09 -3.62
N PRO A 149 3.19 -2.41 -4.40
CA PRO A 149 2.33 -3.58 -4.15
C PRO A 149 3.10 -4.90 -4.07
N TYR A 150 4.08 -5.10 -4.95
CA TYR A 150 4.90 -6.31 -4.96
C TYR A 150 5.74 -6.44 -3.69
N ILE A 151 6.43 -5.37 -3.30
CA ILE A 151 7.27 -5.36 -2.08
C ILE A 151 6.41 -5.61 -0.85
N SER A 152 5.29 -4.88 -0.72
CA SER A 152 4.35 -5.08 0.38
C SER A 152 3.79 -6.50 0.42
N PHE A 153 3.53 -7.11 -0.74
CA PHE A 153 3.07 -8.48 -0.84
C PHE A 153 4.15 -9.49 -0.40
N GLU A 154 5.39 -9.36 -0.89
CA GLU A 154 6.50 -10.25 -0.52
C GLU A 154 6.83 -10.15 0.98
N GLN A 155 6.83 -8.94 1.55
CA GLN A 155 7.03 -8.75 2.99
C GLN A 155 5.88 -9.37 3.81
N THR A 156 4.64 -9.28 3.31
CA THR A 156 3.49 -9.92 3.96
C THR A 156 3.61 -11.44 3.96
N LYS A 157 4.16 -12.06 2.89
CA LYS A 157 4.40 -13.51 2.82
C LYS A 157 5.34 -14.05 3.89
N LEU A 158 6.23 -13.23 4.43
CA LEU A 158 7.13 -13.65 5.50
C LEU A 158 6.38 -13.99 6.80
N ILE A 159 5.20 -13.38 6.99
CA ILE A 159 4.34 -13.58 8.17
C ILE A 159 3.13 -14.43 7.80
N HIS A 160 2.46 -14.10 6.69
CA HIS A 160 1.25 -14.75 6.17
C HIS A 160 1.58 -15.57 4.92
N LYS A 161 1.97 -16.83 5.13
CA LYS A 161 2.52 -17.71 4.08
C LYS A 161 1.56 -17.91 2.90
N TYR A 162 0.25 -17.90 3.16
CA TYR A 162 -0.79 -18.06 2.15
C TYR A 162 -1.43 -16.73 1.75
N SER A 163 -0.65 -15.64 1.78
CA SER A 163 -1.15 -14.34 1.38
C SER A 163 -1.41 -14.26 -0.12
N CYS A 164 -2.42 -13.47 -0.50
CA CYS A 164 -2.77 -13.18 -1.89
C CYS A 164 -3.25 -11.72 -2.06
N LEU A 165 -3.13 -11.22 -3.28
CA LEU A 165 -3.68 -9.92 -3.68
C LEU A 165 -5.12 -10.10 -4.14
N VAL A 166 -6.04 -9.29 -3.64
CA VAL A 166 -7.46 -9.33 -4.00
C VAL A 166 -7.93 -7.97 -4.49
N PHE A 167 -8.53 -7.95 -5.68
CA PHE A 167 -9.22 -6.79 -6.24
C PHE A 167 -10.72 -6.88 -5.93
N LYS A 168 -11.27 -5.90 -5.20
CA LYS A 168 -12.68 -5.92 -4.80
C LYS A 168 -13.25 -4.53 -4.57
N LYS A 169 -14.57 -4.49 -4.44
CA LYS A 169 -15.33 -3.33 -3.97
C LYS A 169 -14.83 -2.85 -2.59
N SER A 170 -14.74 -1.53 -2.43
CA SER A 170 -14.13 -0.85 -1.27
C SER A 170 -14.98 0.32 -0.80
N TYR A 171 -16.25 0.06 -0.50
CA TYR A 171 -17.17 1.02 0.08
C TYR A 171 -18.09 0.35 1.11
N TRP A 172 -18.77 1.18 1.90
CA TRP A 172 -19.73 0.74 2.92
C TRP A 172 -21.18 1.13 2.61
N ASP A 173 -21.39 2.14 1.75
CA ASP A 173 -22.72 2.61 1.39
C ASP A 173 -23.35 1.70 0.34
N LEU A 174 -24.41 0.99 0.73
CA LEU A 174 -25.17 0.08 -0.13
C LEU A 174 -25.86 0.79 -1.30
N ASN A 175 -26.06 2.12 -1.24
CA ASN A 175 -26.59 2.88 -2.38
C ASN A 175 -25.64 2.85 -3.58
N TYR A 176 -24.34 2.61 -3.35
CA TYR A 176 -23.39 2.42 -4.44
C TYR A 176 -23.61 1.10 -5.16
N ASP A 177 -24.09 0.05 -4.48
CA ASP A 177 -24.46 -1.18 -5.17
C ASP A 177 -25.51 -0.92 -6.25
N LEU A 178 -26.51 -0.07 -5.98
CA LEU A 178 -27.53 0.30 -6.97
C LEU A 178 -26.93 0.94 -8.22
N ARG A 179 -25.87 1.75 -8.08
CA ARG A 179 -25.18 2.38 -9.22
C ARG A 179 -24.33 1.38 -10.01
N LEU A 180 -23.90 0.30 -9.38
CA LEU A 180 -23.12 -0.75 -10.01
C LEU A 180 -24.04 -1.81 -10.66
N LEU A 181 -25.27 -1.98 -10.18
CA LEU A 181 -26.19 -2.98 -10.73
C LEU A 181 -26.42 -2.84 -12.25
N ASP A 182 -26.37 -1.63 -12.79
CA ASP A 182 -26.61 -1.38 -14.21
C ASP A 182 -25.43 -1.78 -15.11
N ASN A 183 -24.22 -1.97 -14.56
CA ASN A 183 -23.04 -2.35 -15.33
C ASN A 183 -22.64 -3.81 -15.12
N ARG A 184 -22.63 -4.59 -16.21
CA ARG A 184 -22.32 -6.04 -16.21
C ARG A 184 -20.93 -6.39 -15.67
N TYR A 185 -19.96 -5.48 -15.74
CA TYR A 185 -18.58 -5.71 -15.32
C TYR A 185 -18.32 -5.33 -13.85
N THR A 186 -19.32 -4.75 -13.19
CA THR A 186 -19.25 -4.37 -11.77
C THR A 186 -20.07 -5.30 -10.85
N ARG A 187 -20.77 -6.28 -11.44
CA ARG A 187 -21.57 -7.29 -10.74
C ARG A 187 -20.68 -8.38 -10.12
#